data_AF-A0A7J8M4U1-F1
#
_entry.id   AF-A0A7J8M4U1-F1
#
_cell.length_a   1.000
_cell.length_b   1.000
_cell.length_c   1.000
_cell.angle_alpha   90.00
_cell.angle_beta   90.00
_cell.angle_gamma   90.00
#
_symmetry.space_group_name_H-M   'P 1'
#
loop_
_entity.id
_entity.type
_entity.pdbx_description
1 polymer ?
#
loop_
_entity_poly.entity_id
_entity_poly.type
_entity_poly.pdbx_seq_one_letter_code
_entity_poly.pdbx_strand_id
1 'polypeptide(L)'
;MGSIEAQKPHVVCIPYPSQGHVNPMTQLAKLLHSKGFHITFVNTEFNHRRLVRSKGAEAMKGFPDFRFETIPDGLPQSDQDATQDIPALCDSTRTTCLAPLLELITKLNSSDVPPVTYFVSDGVMSFGIEAGRLLGIPEFQFWPASACGFISYEKFVNDGTLDTPIDWISGMSNMRLKDIPSFRRTIDPNDIMFDFMGSEAQNCLKSSAIIFNTFDELEHEVLEAIVAKFPRIYTLGPLNLLGRHVPESLFSSLRSSLWKEDTNCIEWLNQREPKSVVYVNYGSVTVMSDYHLKEFAWGLANSKHPFLWIVRPDVVMGESAVLPEEFFEEVKDRGFITSWCPKDRVLSHGWGIGVEVNPNVYHDDVAALVKEMMEGENGKKMKKKALEWREKAHVATDVGGSSYNNFDRFIEEVRSISVSRRA
;
A
#
# COMPACT_ATOMS: atom_id res chain seq x y z
N MET A 1 -33.38 30.28 -19.01
CA MET A 1 -31.99 30.20 -18.54
C MET A 1 -31.82 28.83 -17.91
N GLY A 2 -31.32 27.86 -18.66
CA GLY A 2 -31.02 26.55 -18.11
C GLY A 2 -29.86 26.69 -17.13
N SER A 3 -30.00 26.16 -15.93
CA SER A 3 -28.87 26.00 -15.01
C SER A 3 -27.79 25.23 -15.76
N ILE A 4 -26.62 25.84 -15.97
CA ILE A 4 -25.43 25.09 -16.38
C ILE A 4 -25.19 24.10 -15.24
N GLU A 5 -25.48 22.83 -15.48
CA GLU A 5 -25.15 21.77 -14.53
C GLU A 5 -23.64 21.89 -14.26
N ALA A 6 -23.27 22.18 -13.01
CA ALA A 6 -21.88 22.37 -12.67
C ALA A 6 -21.13 21.07 -13.00
N GLN A 7 -20.26 21.12 -14.01
CA GLN A 7 -19.58 19.93 -14.49
C GLN A 7 -18.81 19.26 -13.34
N LYS A 8 -19.01 17.96 -13.16
CA LYS A 8 -18.42 17.19 -12.06
C LYS A 8 -16.88 17.20 -12.18
N PRO A 9 -16.10 17.51 -11.13
CA PRO A 9 -14.64 17.42 -11.19
C PRO A 9 -14.20 15.97 -11.45
N HIS A 10 -13.22 15.78 -12.34
CA HIS A 10 -12.70 14.48 -12.75
C HIS A 10 -11.26 14.31 -12.28
N VAL A 11 -11.03 13.28 -11.46
CA VAL A 11 -9.71 12.86 -10.99
C VAL A 11 -9.28 11.60 -11.71
N VAL A 12 -8.06 11.61 -12.26
CA VAL A 12 -7.39 10.40 -12.73
C VAL A 12 -6.42 9.92 -11.64
N CYS A 13 -6.62 8.70 -11.16
CA CYS A 13 -5.80 8.05 -10.12
C CYS A 13 -4.78 7.12 -10.77
N ILE A 14 -3.49 7.31 -10.49
CA ILE A 14 -2.37 6.60 -11.13
C ILE A 14 -1.56 5.85 -10.06
N PRO A 15 -1.99 4.65 -9.62
CA PRO A 15 -1.25 3.82 -8.67
C PRO A 15 0.05 3.26 -9.28
N TYR A 16 1.07 3.03 -8.45
CA TYR A 16 2.15 2.11 -8.82
C TYR A 16 1.57 0.68 -8.91
N PRO A 17 1.93 -0.13 -9.92
CA PRO A 17 1.25 -1.39 -10.22
C PRO A 17 1.63 -2.56 -9.30
N SER A 18 1.79 -2.32 -8.00
CA SER A 18 1.92 -3.36 -6.98
C SER A 18 0.80 -3.27 -5.94
N GLN A 19 0.45 -4.39 -5.31
CA GLN A 19 -0.73 -4.46 -4.44
C GLN A 19 -0.66 -3.49 -3.25
N GLY A 20 0.54 -3.26 -2.70
CA GLY A 20 0.76 -2.31 -1.61
C GLY A 20 0.41 -0.86 -1.95
N HIS A 21 0.35 -0.53 -3.24
CA HIS A 21 0.08 0.81 -3.78
C HIS A 21 -1.33 0.90 -4.37
N VAL A 22 -1.76 -0.11 -5.14
CA VAL A 22 -3.11 -0.20 -5.72
C VAL A 22 -4.19 -0.18 -4.64
N ASN A 23 -4.01 -0.93 -3.55
CA ASN A 23 -5.00 -1.00 -2.47
C ASN A 23 -5.28 0.37 -1.81
N PRO A 24 -4.28 1.09 -1.27
CA PRO A 24 -4.52 2.38 -0.64
C PRO A 24 -4.93 3.46 -1.66
N MET A 25 -4.43 3.44 -2.90
CA MET A 25 -4.94 4.33 -3.95
C MET A 25 -6.43 4.06 -4.24
N THR A 26 -6.84 2.79 -4.22
CA THR A 26 -8.26 2.43 -4.35
C THR A 26 -9.10 2.98 -3.20
N GLN A 27 -8.60 2.95 -1.96
CA GLN A 27 -9.29 3.52 -0.81
C GLN A 27 -9.43 5.05 -0.94
N LEU A 28 -8.38 5.74 -1.38
CA LEU A 28 -8.43 7.17 -1.65
C LEU A 28 -9.41 7.52 -2.79
N ALA A 29 -9.41 6.74 -3.88
CA ALA A 29 -10.34 6.88 -4.99
C ALA A 29 -11.81 6.74 -4.55
N LYS A 30 -12.10 5.79 -3.64
CA LYS A 30 -13.44 5.63 -3.02
C LYS A 30 -13.84 6.86 -2.20
N LEU A 31 -12.93 7.38 -1.38
CA LEU A 31 -13.17 8.59 -0.59
C LEU A 31 -13.48 9.79 -1.51
N LEU A 32 -12.70 9.99 -2.58
CA LEU A 32 -12.93 11.04 -3.56
C LEU A 32 -14.27 10.88 -4.28
N HIS A 33 -14.60 9.67 -4.76
CA HIS A 33 -15.89 9.39 -5.39
C HIS A 33 -17.07 9.72 -4.47
N SER A 34 -16.97 9.38 -3.19
CA SER A 34 -17.99 9.68 -2.17
C SER A 34 -18.23 11.18 -1.96
N LYS A 35 -17.25 12.03 -2.30
CA LYS A 35 -17.35 13.49 -2.27
C LYS A 35 -17.78 14.09 -3.62
N GLY A 36 -18.29 13.26 -4.53
CA GLY A 36 -18.86 13.71 -5.79
C GLY A 36 -17.81 14.00 -6.88
N PHE A 37 -16.68 13.30 -6.88
CA PHE A 37 -15.72 13.35 -7.98
C PHE A 37 -16.01 12.23 -8.99
N HIS A 38 -15.79 12.51 -10.28
CA HIS A 38 -15.69 11.47 -11.31
C HIS A 38 -14.29 10.88 -11.24
N ILE A 39 -14.17 9.56 -11.18
CA ILE A 39 -12.90 8.86 -11.04
C ILE A 39 -12.60 8.05 -12.29
N THR A 40 -11.39 8.24 -12.81
CA THR A 40 -10.77 7.26 -13.71
C THR A 40 -9.58 6.65 -12.99
N PHE A 41 -9.66 5.36 -12.70
CA PHE A 41 -8.59 4.60 -12.07
C PHE A 41 -7.75 3.91 -13.13
N VAL A 42 -6.46 4.25 -13.22
CA VAL A 42 -5.56 3.74 -14.26
C VAL A 42 -4.87 2.48 -13.76
N ASN A 43 -5.16 1.36 -14.41
CA ASN A 43 -4.40 0.13 -14.22
C ASN A 43 -3.28 0.05 -15.27
N THR A 44 -2.22 -0.68 -14.97
CA THR A 44 -1.39 -1.20 -16.07
C THR A 44 -2.15 -2.28 -16.81
N GLU A 45 -1.88 -2.46 -18.10
CA GLU A 45 -2.49 -3.53 -18.88
C GLU A 45 -2.25 -4.91 -18.24
N PHE A 46 -1.06 -5.16 -17.68
CA PHE A 46 -0.75 -6.38 -16.96
C PHE A 46 -1.68 -6.60 -15.76
N ASN A 47 -1.80 -5.61 -14.86
CA ASN A 47 -2.66 -5.73 -13.69
C ASN A 47 -4.14 -5.79 -14.07
N HIS A 48 -4.56 -5.07 -15.12
CA HIS A 48 -5.94 -5.14 -15.61
C HIS A 48 -6.27 -6.55 -16.10
N ARG A 49 -5.40 -7.17 -16.91
CA ARG A 49 -5.58 -8.57 -17.36
C ARG A 49 -5.65 -9.54 -16.18
N ARG A 50 -4.80 -9.36 -15.16
CA ARG A 50 -4.84 -10.17 -13.93
C ARG A 50 -6.16 -10.02 -13.16
N LEU A 51 -6.65 -8.79 -13.02
CA LEU A 51 -7.94 -8.52 -12.38
C LEU A 51 -9.10 -9.13 -13.16
N VAL A 52 -9.09 -9.04 -14.49
CA VAL A 52 -10.11 -9.67 -15.35
C VAL A 52 -10.06 -11.20 -15.23
N ARG A 53 -8.88 -11.83 -15.23
CA ARG A 53 -8.76 -13.29 -15.03
C ARG A 53 -9.27 -13.76 -13.66
N SER A 54 -8.97 -13.00 -12.61
CA SER A 54 -9.32 -13.38 -11.24
C SER A 54 -10.77 -13.07 -10.85
N LYS A 55 -11.36 -12.00 -11.40
CA LYS A 55 -12.68 -11.47 -10.98
C LYS A 55 -13.71 -11.36 -12.10
N GLY A 56 -13.33 -11.59 -13.34
CA GLY A 56 -14.17 -11.41 -14.52
C GLY A 56 -14.17 -9.97 -15.04
N ALA A 57 -14.54 -9.81 -16.32
CA ALA A 57 -14.55 -8.51 -17.00
C ALA A 57 -15.55 -7.52 -16.39
N GLU A 58 -16.69 -8.01 -15.86
CA GLU A 58 -17.70 -7.14 -15.23
C GLU A 58 -17.16 -6.39 -14.01
N ALA A 59 -16.18 -6.95 -13.28
CA ALA A 59 -15.54 -6.25 -12.16
C ALA A 59 -14.79 -4.98 -12.61
N MET A 60 -14.30 -4.95 -13.86
CA MET A 60 -13.56 -3.83 -14.43
C MET A 60 -14.42 -2.86 -15.24
N LYS A 61 -15.74 -3.10 -15.33
CA LYS A 61 -16.67 -2.21 -16.03
C LYS A 61 -16.87 -0.87 -15.32
N GLY A 62 -16.58 -0.83 -14.02
CA GLY A 62 -16.84 0.34 -13.17
C GLY A 62 -18.32 0.50 -12.84
N PHE A 63 -18.69 1.71 -12.44
CA PHE A 63 -20.06 2.12 -12.09
C PHE A 63 -20.21 3.64 -12.34
N PRO A 64 -21.39 4.26 -12.17
CA PRO A 64 -21.56 5.67 -12.46
C PRO A 64 -20.48 6.55 -11.80
N ASP A 65 -19.83 7.36 -12.63
CA ASP A 65 -18.74 8.26 -12.27
C ASP A 65 -17.47 7.57 -11.71
N PHE A 66 -17.31 6.27 -11.93
CA PHE A 66 -16.10 5.53 -11.59
C PHE A 66 -15.77 4.52 -12.71
N ARG A 67 -14.66 4.72 -13.40
CA ARG A 67 -14.22 3.81 -14.47
C ARG A 67 -12.77 3.37 -14.29
N PHE A 68 -12.44 2.26 -14.95
CA PHE A 68 -11.09 1.79 -15.10
C PHE A 68 -10.61 2.04 -16.52
N GLU A 69 -9.39 2.54 -16.67
CA GLU A 69 -8.69 2.63 -17.95
C GLU A 69 -7.32 1.96 -17.80
N THR A 70 -6.63 1.75 -18.92
CA THR A 70 -5.34 1.06 -18.93
C THR A 70 -4.27 1.83 -19.67
N ILE A 71 -3.04 1.71 -19.20
CA ILE A 71 -1.83 2.08 -19.93
C ILE A 71 -0.83 0.92 -19.91
N PRO A 72 0.03 0.77 -20.93
CA PRO A 72 1.15 -0.16 -20.86
C PRO A 72 2.15 0.28 -19.78
N ASP A 73 2.85 -0.68 -19.18
CA ASP A 73 3.90 -0.45 -18.17
C ASP A 73 5.31 -0.50 -18.75
N GLY A 74 5.44 -0.79 -20.05
CA GLY A 74 6.70 -0.86 -20.78
C GLY A 74 7.46 -2.18 -20.64
N LEU A 75 6.96 -3.14 -19.85
CA LEU A 75 7.56 -4.47 -19.72
C LEU A 75 7.03 -5.45 -20.78
N PRO A 76 7.77 -6.54 -21.09
CA PRO A 76 7.27 -7.59 -21.96
C PRO A 76 5.95 -8.19 -21.45
N GLN A 77 5.06 -8.55 -22.37
CA GLN A 77 3.79 -9.14 -22.02
C GLN A 77 3.99 -10.46 -21.24
N SER A 78 3.30 -10.57 -20.10
CA SER A 78 3.26 -11.76 -19.27
C SER A 78 1.84 -12.00 -18.76
N ASP A 79 1.52 -13.28 -18.55
CA ASP A 79 0.26 -13.73 -17.94
C ASP A 79 0.46 -14.37 -16.57
N GLN A 80 1.67 -14.27 -16.01
CA GLN A 80 1.98 -14.80 -14.69
C GLN A 80 1.07 -14.18 -13.62
N ASP A 81 0.55 -15.03 -12.72
CA ASP A 81 -0.20 -14.56 -11.56
C ASP A 81 0.75 -14.27 -10.38
N ALA A 82 1.68 -13.35 -10.63
CA ALA A 82 2.69 -12.90 -9.68
C ALA A 82 2.92 -11.40 -9.83
N THR A 83 3.59 -10.80 -8.86
CA THR A 83 4.09 -9.42 -9.02
C THR A 83 5.23 -9.42 -10.04
N GLN A 84 5.25 -8.43 -10.95
CA GLN A 84 6.34 -8.25 -11.92
C GLN A 84 7.66 -7.94 -11.20
N ASP A 85 8.78 -8.14 -11.89
CA ASP A 85 10.11 -7.77 -11.39
C ASP A 85 10.13 -6.28 -10.99
N ILE A 86 10.30 -6.01 -9.69
CA ILE A 86 10.14 -4.66 -9.13
C ILE A 86 11.19 -3.69 -9.68
N PRO A 87 12.50 -4.01 -9.73
CA PRO A 87 13.49 -3.12 -10.31
C PRO A 87 13.20 -2.77 -11.79
N ALA A 88 12.90 -3.77 -12.63
CA ALA A 88 12.58 -3.52 -14.03
C ALA A 88 11.30 -2.69 -14.19
N LEU A 89 10.28 -2.94 -13.37
CA LEU A 89 9.03 -2.20 -13.39
C LEU A 89 9.22 -0.73 -12.96
N CYS A 90 10.05 -0.48 -11.94
CA CYS A 90 10.44 0.86 -11.51
C CYS A 90 11.10 1.64 -12.66
N ASP A 91 12.11 1.07 -13.31
CA ASP A 91 12.81 1.75 -14.41
C ASP A 91 11.92 1.95 -15.65
N SER A 92 11.12 0.93 -15.99
CA SER A 92 10.23 0.97 -17.14
C SER A 92 9.11 2.00 -16.98
N THR A 93 8.45 2.06 -15.82
CA THR A 93 7.35 3.02 -15.59
C THR A 93 7.81 4.47 -15.65
N ARG A 94 9.03 4.77 -15.19
CA ARG A 94 9.61 6.11 -15.29
C ARG A 94 9.80 6.57 -16.74
N THR A 95 10.19 5.65 -17.62
CA THR A 95 10.64 5.99 -18.98
C THR A 95 9.56 5.82 -20.04
N THR A 96 8.54 5.00 -19.79
CA THR A 96 7.57 4.58 -20.82
C THR A 96 6.15 5.06 -20.59
N CYS A 97 5.72 5.34 -19.35
CA CYS A 97 4.31 5.59 -19.05
C CYS A 97 3.80 7.01 -19.39
N LEU A 98 4.69 8.00 -19.58
CA LEU A 98 4.28 9.39 -19.82
C LEU A 98 3.46 9.54 -21.12
N ALA A 99 3.98 9.05 -22.24
CA ALA A 99 3.30 9.20 -23.53
C ALA A 99 1.92 8.49 -23.57
N PRO A 100 1.80 7.23 -23.13
CA PRO A 100 0.51 6.57 -23.02
C PRO A 100 -0.48 7.28 -22.08
N LEU A 101 -0.01 7.87 -20.98
CA LEU A 101 -0.87 8.67 -20.12
C LEU A 101 -1.41 9.89 -20.88
N LEU A 102 -0.58 10.65 -21.59
CA LEU A 102 -1.02 11.82 -22.36
C LEU A 102 -2.06 11.46 -23.44
N GLU A 103 -1.87 10.33 -24.12
CA GLU A 103 -2.84 9.79 -25.07
C GLU A 103 -4.18 9.44 -24.41
N LEU A 104 -4.12 8.77 -23.25
CA LEU A 104 -5.32 8.44 -22.46
C LEU A 104 -6.07 9.71 -22.04
N ILE A 105 -5.38 10.74 -21.55
CA ILE A 105 -6.03 11.99 -21.14
C ILE A 105 -6.68 12.70 -22.34
N THR A 106 -6.04 12.68 -23.50
CA THR A 106 -6.59 13.24 -24.75
C THR A 106 -7.89 12.52 -25.14
N LYS A 107 -7.90 11.18 -25.04
CA LYS A 107 -9.10 10.37 -25.27
C LYS A 107 -10.21 10.71 -24.28
N LEU A 108 -9.89 10.77 -22.98
CA LEU A 108 -10.87 11.06 -21.92
C LEU A 108 -11.52 12.43 -22.10
N ASN A 109 -10.72 13.46 -22.40
CA ASN A 109 -11.22 14.83 -22.62
C ASN A 109 -12.09 14.97 -23.88
N SER A 110 -12.05 13.98 -24.78
CA SER A 110 -12.86 13.93 -26.00
C SER A 110 -14.02 12.92 -25.90
N SER A 111 -14.21 12.28 -24.74
CA SER A 111 -15.21 11.23 -24.52
C SER A 111 -16.48 11.78 -23.87
N ASP A 112 -17.39 10.88 -23.47
CA ASP A 112 -18.66 11.17 -22.80
C ASP A 112 -18.55 11.53 -21.30
N VAL A 113 -17.34 11.87 -20.84
CA VAL A 113 -17.06 12.22 -19.44
C VAL A 113 -16.73 13.68 -19.25
N PRO A 114 -16.84 14.18 -18.01
CA PRO A 114 -16.21 15.46 -17.66
C PRO A 114 -14.73 15.47 -18.05
N PRO A 115 -14.19 16.59 -18.58
CA PRO A 115 -12.76 16.76 -18.78
C PRO A 115 -11.98 16.57 -17.50
N VAL A 116 -10.78 16.02 -17.62
CA VAL A 116 -9.88 15.76 -16.49
C VAL A 116 -9.50 17.07 -15.83
N THR A 117 -9.72 17.15 -14.51
CA THR A 117 -9.42 18.33 -13.70
C THR A 117 -8.23 18.14 -12.76
N TYR A 118 -7.92 16.90 -12.36
CA TYR A 118 -6.85 16.60 -11.41
C TYR A 118 -6.17 15.25 -11.69
N PHE A 119 -4.90 15.18 -11.30
CA PHE A 119 -4.18 13.93 -11.15
C PHE A 119 -3.91 13.64 -9.67
N VAL A 120 -4.09 12.38 -9.29
CA VAL A 120 -3.56 11.83 -8.05
C VAL A 120 -2.66 10.66 -8.41
N SER A 121 -1.36 10.87 -8.37
CA SER A 121 -0.37 9.85 -8.76
C SER A 121 0.29 9.27 -7.53
N ASP A 122 0.64 7.99 -7.57
CA ASP A 122 1.47 7.39 -6.54
C ASP A 122 2.82 8.11 -6.43
N GLY A 123 3.37 8.15 -5.22
CA GLY A 123 4.64 8.76 -4.85
C GLY A 123 5.85 8.30 -5.64
N VAL A 124 5.73 7.15 -6.32
CA VAL A 124 6.77 6.59 -7.21
C VAL A 124 6.36 6.59 -8.67
N MET A 125 5.35 7.37 -9.04
CA MET A 125 4.84 7.51 -10.39
C MET A 125 4.94 8.98 -10.85
N SER A 126 6.12 9.60 -10.65
CA SER A 126 6.34 11.03 -10.87
C SER A 126 6.15 11.52 -12.32
N PHE A 127 6.01 10.62 -13.30
CA PHE A 127 5.57 11.00 -14.65
C PHE A 127 4.18 11.65 -14.65
N GLY A 128 3.34 11.40 -13.65
CA GLY A 128 2.08 12.12 -13.45
C GLY A 128 2.29 13.62 -13.21
N ILE A 129 3.36 14.01 -12.50
CA ILE A 129 3.75 15.42 -12.29
C ILE A 129 4.02 16.08 -13.64
N GLU A 130 4.82 15.41 -14.48
CA GLU A 130 5.18 15.92 -15.80
C GLU A 130 3.96 16.00 -16.73
N ALA A 131 3.08 15.01 -16.72
CA ALA A 131 1.81 15.07 -17.45
C ALA A 131 0.94 16.26 -16.98
N GLY A 132 0.85 16.48 -15.66
CA GLY A 132 0.18 17.64 -15.07
C GLY A 132 0.76 18.96 -15.56
N ARG A 133 2.09 19.06 -15.60
CA ARG A 133 2.80 20.25 -16.11
C ARG A 133 2.51 20.51 -17.60
N LEU A 134 2.58 19.48 -18.44
CA LEU A 134 2.38 19.59 -19.89
C LEU A 134 0.94 19.95 -20.26
N LEU A 135 -0.03 19.38 -19.54
CA LEU A 135 -1.46 19.60 -19.78
C LEU A 135 -2.01 20.81 -19.02
N GLY A 136 -1.21 21.40 -18.14
CA GLY A 136 -1.67 22.39 -17.18
C GLY A 136 -2.82 21.82 -16.36
N ILE A 137 -2.64 20.68 -15.70
CA ILE A 137 -3.60 20.04 -14.78
C ILE A 137 -2.90 19.90 -13.41
N PRO A 138 -3.51 20.32 -12.28
CA PRO A 138 -2.90 20.18 -10.97
C PRO A 138 -2.73 18.70 -10.60
N GLU A 139 -1.57 18.40 -10.03
CA GLU A 139 -1.18 17.04 -9.67
C GLU A 139 -0.86 16.97 -8.17
N PHE A 140 -1.36 15.91 -7.54
CA PHE A 140 -1.12 15.57 -6.14
C PHE A 140 -0.46 14.21 -6.04
N GLN A 141 0.63 14.13 -5.27
CA GLN A 141 1.32 12.86 -5.03
C GLN A 141 0.67 12.16 -3.83
N PHE A 142 0.44 10.86 -3.97
CA PHE A 142 -0.06 10.00 -2.91
C PHE A 142 1.04 9.06 -2.44
N TRP A 143 1.43 9.20 -1.18
CA TRP A 143 2.45 8.38 -0.53
C TRP A 143 1.80 7.31 0.35
N PRO A 144 1.71 6.05 -0.10
CA PRO A 144 1.04 5.00 0.65
C PRO A 144 1.89 4.39 1.78
N ALA A 145 3.20 4.64 1.79
CA ALA A 145 4.14 4.13 2.79
C ALA A 145 4.27 5.09 4.00
N SER A 146 5.14 4.76 4.96
CA SER A 146 5.37 5.61 6.15
C SER A 146 6.05 6.93 5.78
N ALA A 147 5.76 7.98 6.56
CA ALA A 147 6.43 9.26 6.44
C ALA A 147 7.91 9.16 6.84
N CYS A 148 8.26 8.30 7.82
CA CYS A 148 9.66 8.01 8.16
C CYS A 148 10.40 7.35 6.99
N GLY A 149 9.72 6.50 6.23
CA GLY A 149 10.25 5.92 4.99
C GLY A 149 10.54 7.00 3.95
N PHE A 150 9.59 7.93 3.75
CA PHE A 150 9.75 9.04 2.81
C PHE A 150 11.00 9.87 3.07
N ILE A 151 11.20 10.35 4.30
CA ILE A 151 12.36 11.16 4.64
C ILE A 151 13.66 10.35 4.59
N SER A 152 13.60 9.04 4.87
CA SER A 152 14.75 8.13 4.75
C SER A 152 15.16 7.81 3.31
N TYR A 153 14.39 8.22 2.32
CA TYR A 153 14.79 8.07 0.92
C TYR A 153 15.73 9.20 0.46
N GLU A 154 15.95 10.21 1.29
CA GLU A 154 17.01 11.21 1.07
C GLU A 154 18.39 10.58 1.34
N LYS A 155 19.10 10.23 0.25
CA LYS A 155 20.50 9.73 0.14
C LYS A 155 21.13 9.11 1.39
N PHE A 156 21.23 7.77 1.41
CA PHE A 156 22.03 7.01 2.36
C PHE A 156 23.13 6.28 1.60
N VAL A 157 24.39 6.45 1.98
CA VAL A 157 25.49 5.61 1.50
C VAL A 157 26.02 4.90 2.72
N ASN A 158 25.94 3.57 2.70
CA ASN A 158 26.44 2.74 3.80
C ASN A 158 27.95 2.56 3.63
N ASP A 159 28.74 3.02 4.60
CA ASP A 159 30.19 2.78 4.65
C ASP A 159 30.55 1.42 5.31
N GLY A 160 29.53 0.64 5.69
CA GLY A 160 29.65 -0.63 6.41
C GLY A 160 29.16 -0.56 7.87
N THR A 161 28.86 0.62 8.41
CA THR A 161 28.50 0.81 9.82
C THR A 161 26.99 0.68 10.09
N LEU A 162 26.46 -0.53 9.94
CA LEU A 162 25.02 -0.83 10.09
C LEU A 162 24.40 -0.46 11.45
N ASP A 163 25.19 -0.39 12.53
CA ASP A 163 24.70 -0.02 13.87
C ASP A 163 24.75 1.49 14.17
N THR A 164 25.20 2.33 13.22
CA THR A 164 25.24 3.78 13.37
C THR A 164 23.83 4.34 13.61
N PRO A 165 23.59 5.08 14.72
CA PRO A 165 22.31 5.73 14.99
C PRO A 165 21.95 6.81 13.96
N ILE A 166 20.66 7.02 13.74
CA ILE A 166 20.14 8.08 12.86
C ILE A 166 19.67 9.25 13.73
N ASP A 167 20.60 10.12 14.13
CA ASP A 167 20.31 11.28 15.00
C ASP A 167 20.08 12.60 14.22
N TRP A 168 20.36 12.61 12.91
CA TRP A 168 20.21 13.79 12.05
C TRP A 168 18.80 13.95 11.46
N ILE A 169 17.92 12.95 11.61
CA ILE A 169 16.52 13.03 11.19
C ILE A 169 15.63 13.11 12.43
N SER A 170 14.92 14.22 12.59
CA SER A 170 13.96 14.42 13.68
C SER A 170 12.88 13.32 13.64
N GLY A 171 12.52 12.77 14.80
CA GLY A 171 11.60 11.64 14.92
C GLY A 171 12.19 10.25 14.66
N MET A 172 13.48 10.12 14.30
CA MET A 172 14.12 8.83 13.98
C MET A 172 15.33 8.49 14.87
N SER A 173 15.53 9.20 15.99
CA SER A 173 16.70 9.04 16.87
C SER A 173 16.89 7.65 17.49
N ASN A 174 15.84 6.84 17.51
CA ASN A 174 15.86 5.44 17.97
C ASN A 174 16.16 4.42 16.86
N MET A 175 16.36 4.88 15.62
CA MET A 175 16.68 4.04 14.47
C MET A 175 18.19 3.99 14.21
N ARG A 176 18.62 2.92 13.55
CA ARG A 176 19.99 2.69 13.09
C ARG A 176 20.02 2.54 11.58
N LEU A 177 21.21 2.67 10.98
CA LEU A 177 21.38 2.47 9.54
C LEU A 177 20.81 1.13 9.08
N LYS A 178 20.94 0.03 9.83
CA LYS A 178 20.35 -1.27 9.48
C LYS A 178 18.82 -1.29 9.36
N ASP A 179 18.14 -0.36 10.03
CA ASP A 179 16.68 -0.25 10.04
C ASP A 179 16.16 0.49 8.79
N ILE A 180 17.06 1.11 8.02
CA ILE A 180 16.74 1.71 6.71
C ILE A 180 16.57 0.60 5.66
N PRO A 181 15.66 0.74 4.67
CA PRO A 181 15.47 -0.27 3.64
C PRO A 181 16.77 -0.65 2.92
N SER A 182 16.97 -1.95 2.66
CA SER A 182 18.22 -2.51 2.12
C SER A 182 18.67 -1.87 0.81
N PHE A 183 17.74 -1.52 -0.08
CA PHE A 183 17.99 -0.83 -1.34
C PHE A 183 18.47 0.62 -1.18
N ARG A 184 18.41 1.19 0.04
CA ARG A 184 19.04 2.47 0.39
C ARG A 184 20.42 2.28 1.03
N ARG A 185 20.81 1.05 1.37
CA ARG A 185 22.06 0.72 2.09
C ARG A 185 23.10 0.09 1.18
N THR A 186 23.10 0.48 -0.08
CA THR A 186 24.04 -0.01 -1.10
C THR A 186 25.20 0.96 -1.30
N ILE A 187 26.34 0.43 -1.75
CA ILE A 187 27.50 1.21 -2.21
C ILE A 187 27.55 1.32 -3.73
N ASP A 188 26.68 0.60 -4.44
CA ASP A 188 26.58 0.68 -5.90
C ASP A 188 25.76 1.92 -6.28
N PRO A 189 26.39 2.96 -6.86
CA PRO A 189 25.67 4.14 -7.29
C PRO A 189 24.74 3.89 -8.48
N ASN A 190 24.87 2.74 -9.16
CA ASN A 190 24.04 2.35 -10.30
C ASN A 190 22.91 1.39 -9.92
N ASP A 191 22.73 1.10 -8.62
CA ASP A 191 21.61 0.28 -8.16
C ASP A 191 20.28 0.96 -8.54
N ILE A 192 19.45 0.23 -9.29
CA ILE A 192 18.19 0.76 -9.85
C ILE A 192 17.26 1.24 -8.74
N MET A 193 17.13 0.48 -7.65
CA MET A 193 16.21 0.83 -6.57
C MET A 193 16.75 1.98 -5.73
N PHE A 194 18.07 2.09 -5.58
CA PHE A 194 18.73 3.22 -4.97
C PHE A 194 18.47 4.51 -5.74
N ASP A 195 18.77 4.53 -7.04
CA ASP A 195 18.47 5.71 -7.88
C ASP A 195 16.97 6.01 -7.84
N PHE A 196 16.14 4.97 -7.97
CA PHE A 196 14.71 5.14 -8.10
C PHE A 196 14.01 5.71 -6.91
N MET A 197 14.13 5.09 -5.74
CA MET A 197 13.44 5.60 -4.56
C MET A 197 13.98 6.97 -4.13
N GLY A 198 15.27 7.23 -4.36
CA GLY A 198 15.86 8.55 -4.09
C GLY A 198 15.31 9.64 -5.01
N SER A 199 15.23 9.38 -6.31
CA SER A 199 14.70 10.32 -7.31
C SER A 199 13.21 10.59 -7.09
N GLU A 200 12.40 9.54 -6.91
CA GLU A 200 10.95 9.66 -6.74
C GLU A 200 10.58 10.43 -5.47
N ALA A 201 11.25 10.16 -4.33
CA ALA A 201 11.02 10.92 -3.10
C ALA A 201 11.34 12.41 -3.26
N GLN A 202 12.41 12.75 -4.00
CA GLN A 202 12.73 14.15 -4.32
C GLN A 202 11.74 14.77 -5.32
N ASN A 203 11.24 13.99 -6.28
CA ASN A 203 10.26 14.44 -7.25
C ASN A 203 8.91 14.74 -6.58
N CYS A 204 8.52 14.03 -5.53
CA CYS A 204 7.32 14.33 -4.75
C CYS A 204 7.28 15.79 -4.26
N LEU A 205 8.43 16.38 -3.93
CA LEU A 205 8.54 17.77 -3.47
C LEU A 205 8.25 18.81 -4.58
N LYS A 206 8.12 18.37 -5.84
CA LYS A 206 7.75 19.21 -6.99
C LYS A 206 6.24 19.22 -7.26
N SER A 207 5.46 18.39 -6.56
CA SER A 207 4.00 18.29 -6.72
C SER A 207 3.25 19.48 -6.14
N SER A 208 1.93 19.54 -6.36
CA SER A 208 1.07 20.58 -5.75
C SER A 208 0.91 20.36 -4.25
N ALA A 209 0.72 19.11 -3.83
CA ALA A 209 0.70 18.68 -2.44
C ALA A 209 1.01 17.18 -2.35
N ILE A 210 1.44 16.73 -1.16
CA ILE A 210 1.67 15.30 -0.88
C ILE A 210 0.61 14.81 0.11
N ILE A 211 -0.04 13.71 -0.23
CA ILE A 211 -1.04 13.02 0.58
C ILE A 211 -0.37 11.78 1.19
N PHE A 212 -0.21 11.75 2.50
CA PHE A 212 0.31 10.61 3.24
C PHE A 212 -0.82 9.73 3.79
N ASN A 213 -0.69 8.40 3.63
CA ASN A 213 -1.54 7.42 4.30
C ASN A 213 -1.06 7.15 5.75
N THR A 214 -0.94 8.22 6.55
CA THR A 214 -0.57 8.20 7.97
C THR A 214 -1.40 9.24 8.72
N PHE A 215 -1.23 9.34 10.04
CA PHE A 215 -1.88 10.33 10.90
C PHE A 215 -0.87 11.01 11.83
N ASP A 216 -1.17 12.24 12.22
CA ASP A 216 -0.22 13.14 12.89
C ASP A 216 0.32 12.53 14.18
N GLU A 217 -0.53 11.92 15.01
CA GLU A 217 -0.13 11.36 16.29
C GLU A 217 0.83 10.17 16.19
N LEU A 218 0.93 9.52 15.03
CA LEU A 218 1.84 8.38 14.78
C LEU A 218 3.25 8.83 14.40
N GLU A 219 3.37 9.85 13.55
CA GLU A 219 4.63 10.25 12.92
C GLU A 219 4.94 11.75 13.09
N HIS A 220 4.40 12.38 14.14
CA HIS A 220 4.41 13.83 14.38
C HIS A 220 5.75 14.52 14.07
N GLU A 221 6.84 14.11 14.73
CA GLU A 221 8.17 14.73 14.57
C GLU A 221 8.69 14.63 13.13
N VAL A 222 8.46 13.48 12.48
CA VAL A 222 8.88 13.28 11.08
C VAL A 222 8.04 14.15 10.14
N LEU A 223 6.73 14.24 10.39
CA LEU A 223 5.83 15.08 9.60
C LEU A 223 6.21 16.56 9.73
N GLU A 224 6.57 17.04 10.92
CA GLU A 224 7.09 18.40 11.12
C GLU A 224 8.38 18.64 10.32
N ALA A 225 9.30 17.68 10.31
CA ALA A 225 10.52 17.76 9.51
C ALA A 225 10.23 17.81 7.99
N ILE A 226 9.21 17.09 7.53
CA ILE A 226 8.74 17.16 6.13
C ILE A 226 8.11 18.53 5.84
N VAL A 227 7.23 19.03 6.72
CA VAL A 227 6.57 20.35 6.58
C VAL A 227 7.60 21.47 6.48
N ALA A 228 8.69 21.40 7.24
CA ALA A 228 9.77 22.38 7.18
C ALA A 228 10.45 22.47 5.79
N LYS A 229 10.43 21.38 5.01
CA LYS A 229 10.94 21.33 3.63
C LYS A 229 9.86 21.62 2.59
N PHE A 230 8.65 21.09 2.81
CA PHE A 230 7.52 21.18 1.90
C PHE A 230 6.21 21.26 2.69
N PRO A 231 5.63 22.46 2.86
CA PRO A 231 4.53 22.67 3.81
C PRO A 231 3.17 22.13 3.34
N ARG A 232 3.03 21.80 2.06
CA ARG A 232 1.75 21.40 1.45
C ARG A 232 1.53 19.89 1.57
N ILE A 233 1.32 19.40 2.79
CA ILE A 233 1.05 17.98 3.04
C ILE A 233 -0.34 17.74 3.66
N TYR A 234 -0.84 16.53 3.45
CA TYR A 234 -2.10 16.03 3.97
C TYR A 234 -1.93 14.64 4.57
N THR A 235 -2.22 14.48 5.86
CA THR A 235 -2.25 13.17 6.52
C THR A 235 -3.69 12.66 6.54
N LEU A 236 -3.99 11.66 5.70
CA LEU A 236 -5.35 11.12 5.49
C LEU A 236 -5.50 9.69 6.00
N GLY A 237 -4.48 9.17 6.69
CA GLY A 237 -4.42 7.79 7.12
C GLY A 237 -5.02 7.54 8.51
N PRO A 238 -5.20 6.27 8.87
CA PRO A 238 -5.21 5.12 7.96
C PRO A 238 -6.47 5.16 7.08
N LEU A 239 -6.32 5.11 5.75
CA LEU A 239 -7.42 5.31 4.80
C LEU A 239 -8.55 4.28 4.96
N ASN A 240 -8.24 3.06 5.39
CA ASN A 240 -9.23 2.03 5.67
C ASN A 240 -10.16 2.42 6.84
N LEU A 241 -9.63 3.09 7.87
CA LEU A 241 -10.43 3.58 8.99
C LEU A 241 -11.17 4.86 8.62
N LEU A 242 -10.54 5.78 7.89
CA LEU A 242 -11.21 6.99 7.40
C LEU A 242 -12.39 6.63 6.48
N GLY A 243 -12.23 5.61 5.64
CA GLY A 243 -13.27 5.09 4.75
C GLY A 243 -14.49 4.47 5.44
N ARG A 244 -14.46 4.22 6.76
CA ARG A 244 -15.59 3.62 7.49
C ARG A 244 -16.86 4.47 7.48
N HIS A 245 -16.71 5.77 7.23
CA HIS A 245 -17.80 6.74 7.14
C HIS A 245 -18.49 6.73 5.78
N VAL A 246 -17.97 5.97 4.81
CA VAL A 246 -18.53 5.88 3.47
C VAL A 246 -19.39 4.61 3.35
N PRO A 247 -20.64 4.69 2.86
CA PRO A 247 -21.50 3.52 2.74
C PRO A 247 -20.89 2.42 1.86
N GLU A 248 -20.78 1.21 2.41
CA GLU A 248 -20.21 0.05 1.69
C GLU A 248 -20.98 -0.30 0.41
N SER A 249 -22.29 0.00 0.38
CA SER A 249 -23.15 -0.18 -0.79
C SER A 249 -22.66 0.54 -2.04
N LEU A 250 -21.89 1.63 -1.89
CA LEU A 250 -21.32 2.37 -3.02
C LEU A 250 -20.20 1.60 -3.72
N PHE A 251 -19.55 0.66 -3.04
CA PHE A 251 -18.32 0.01 -3.51
C PHE A 251 -18.31 -1.50 -3.36
N SER A 252 -19.47 -2.14 -3.19
CA SER A 252 -19.61 -3.58 -3.00
C SER A 252 -18.98 -4.40 -4.15
N SER A 253 -18.93 -3.83 -5.36
CA SER A 253 -18.28 -4.41 -6.54
C SER A 253 -16.77 -4.12 -6.64
N LEU A 254 -16.27 -3.11 -5.92
CA LEU A 254 -14.91 -2.62 -6.09
C LEU A 254 -13.96 -3.30 -5.09
N ARG A 255 -13.50 -4.49 -5.45
CA ARG A 255 -12.45 -5.22 -4.72
C ARG A 255 -11.07 -4.87 -5.29
N SER A 256 -10.13 -4.47 -4.44
CA SER A 256 -8.80 -4.00 -4.85
C SER A 256 -7.71 -5.08 -4.91
N SER A 257 -7.93 -6.26 -4.31
CA SER A 257 -6.90 -7.32 -4.28
C SER A 257 -6.55 -7.82 -5.69
N LEU A 258 -5.26 -7.84 -6.04
CA LEU A 258 -4.77 -8.45 -7.27
C LEU A 258 -4.77 -9.99 -7.22
N TRP A 259 -4.91 -10.55 -6.01
CA TRP A 259 -4.90 -11.99 -5.76
C TRP A 259 -6.29 -12.51 -5.45
N LYS A 260 -6.56 -13.76 -5.82
CA LYS A 260 -7.80 -14.47 -5.52
C LYS A 260 -7.88 -14.78 -4.02
N GLU A 261 -8.80 -14.11 -3.33
CA GLU A 261 -9.02 -14.27 -1.89
C GLU A 261 -9.75 -15.59 -1.58
N ASP A 262 -9.22 -16.35 -0.61
CA ASP A 262 -9.91 -17.48 0.00
C ASP A 262 -10.67 -17.04 1.26
N THR A 263 -12.01 -17.11 1.22
CA THR A 263 -12.86 -16.72 2.35
C THR A 263 -13.03 -17.83 3.39
N ASN A 264 -12.65 -19.07 3.09
CA ASN A 264 -12.78 -20.20 4.02
C ASN A 264 -11.90 -20.01 5.26
N CYS A 265 -10.81 -19.24 5.14
CA CYS A 265 -10.00 -18.85 6.29
C CYS A 265 -10.81 -18.09 7.36
N ILE A 266 -11.85 -17.34 6.98
CA ILE A 266 -12.71 -16.63 7.93
C ILE A 266 -13.59 -17.60 8.71
N GLU A 267 -14.15 -18.61 8.03
CA GLU A 267 -14.93 -19.66 8.68
C GLU A 267 -14.08 -20.45 9.66
N TRP A 268 -12.82 -20.74 9.28
CA TRP A 268 -11.85 -21.38 10.16
C TRP A 268 -11.50 -20.50 11.37
N LEU A 269 -11.28 -19.19 11.19
CA LEU A 269 -11.00 -18.26 12.28
C LEU A 269 -12.18 -18.16 13.28
N ASN A 270 -13.42 -18.22 12.81
CA ASN A 270 -14.61 -18.17 13.66
C ASN A 270 -14.74 -19.35 14.61
N GLN A 271 -14.00 -20.44 14.38
CA GLN A 271 -13.97 -21.63 15.24
C GLN A 271 -12.85 -21.57 16.29
N ARG A 272 -12.09 -20.47 16.36
CA ARG A 272 -10.95 -20.30 17.27
C ARG A 272 -11.27 -19.29 18.36
N GLU A 273 -10.62 -19.46 19.50
CA GLU A 273 -10.75 -18.51 20.61
C GLU A 273 -10.21 -17.13 20.22
N PRO A 274 -10.84 -16.02 20.67
CA PRO A 274 -10.35 -14.69 20.37
C PRO A 274 -8.88 -14.49 20.75
N LYS A 275 -8.10 -13.88 19.85
CA LYS A 275 -6.69 -13.52 20.09
C LYS A 275 -5.77 -14.74 20.35
N SER A 276 -6.15 -15.92 19.85
CA SER A 276 -5.38 -17.18 20.00
C SER A 276 -4.62 -17.62 18.74
N VAL A 277 -4.86 -16.97 17.60
CA VAL A 277 -4.31 -17.38 16.30
C VAL A 277 -3.14 -16.49 15.89
N VAL A 278 -2.07 -17.11 15.42
CA VAL A 278 -0.92 -16.45 14.78
C VAL A 278 -1.23 -16.26 13.30
N TYR A 279 -1.16 -15.02 12.81
CA TYR A 279 -1.26 -14.76 11.37
C TYR A 279 0.11 -14.49 10.77
N VAL A 280 0.41 -15.16 9.66
CA VAL A 280 1.68 -15.02 8.95
C VAL A 280 1.42 -14.67 7.48
N ASN A 281 2.02 -13.57 7.03
CA ASN A 281 1.96 -13.12 5.64
C ASN A 281 3.21 -12.29 5.30
N TYR A 282 3.80 -12.54 4.13
CA TYR A 282 5.00 -11.86 3.63
C TYR A 282 4.68 -10.76 2.59
N GLY A 283 3.43 -10.30 2.53
CA GLY A 283 2.98 -9.31 1.57
C GLY A 283 2.82 -9.90 0.17
N SER A 284 3.01 -9.09 -0.87
CA SER A 284 2.82 -9.47 -2.27
C SER A 284 4.11 -9.43 -3.10
N VAL A 285 5.24 -9.14 -2.47
CA VAL A 285 6.53 -8.88 -3.14
C VAL A 285 7.63 -9.76 -2.56
N THR A 286 7.70 -9.88 -1.23
CA THR A 286 8.79 -10.59 -0.57
C THR A 286 8.78 -12.07 -0.91
N VAL A 287 9.95 -12.57 -1.28
CA VAL A 287 10.25 -13.99 -1.56
C VAL A 287 11.31 -14.49 -0.59
N MET A 288 11.41 -15.81 -0.43
CA MET A 288 12.42 -16.47 0.40
C MET A 288 12.97 -17.72 -0.29
N SER A 289 14.01 -18.31 0.30
CA SER A 289 14.50 -19.61 -0.15
C SER A 289 13.56 -20.73 0.32
N ASP A 290 13.57 -21.85 -0.38
CA ASP A 290 12.86 -23.07 0.04
C ASP A 290 13.31 -23.52 1.44
N TYR A 291 14.61 -23.38 1.75
CA TYR A 291 15.16 -23.63 3.07
C TYR A 291 14.45 -22.78 4.16
N HIS A 292 14.39 -21.46 3.99
CA HIS A 292 13.73 -20.59 4.97
C HIS A 292 12.23 -20.84 5.06
N LEU A 293 11.57 -21.22 3.97
CA LEU A 293 10.15 -21.60 3.99
C LEU A 293 9.94 -22.82 4.90
N LYS A 294 10.79 -23.83 4.80
CA LYS A 294 10.73 -25.05 5.63
C LYS A 294 11.06 -24.78 7.09
N GLU A 295 12.06 -23.94 7.38
CA GLU A 295 12.37 -23.50 8.74
C GLU A 295 11.19 -22.73 9.37
N PHE A 296 10.55 -21.82 8.63
CA PHE A 296 9.34 -21.14 9.09
C PHE A 296 8.19 -22.11 9.37
N ALA A 297 7.96 -23.06 8.47
CA ALA A 297 6.92 -24.07 8.62
C ALA A 297 7.10 -24.87 9.92
N TRP A 298 8.30 -25.42 10.13
CA TRP A 298 8.59 -26.18 11.34
C TRP A 298 8.57 -25.31 12.60
N GLY A 299 8.97 -24.04 12.50
CA GLY A 299 8.84 -23.09 13.62
C GLY A 299 7.39 -22.85 14.03
N LEU A 300 6.48 -22.68 13.07
CA LEU A 300 5.04 -22.58 13.33
C LEU A 300 4.49 -23.88 13.94
N ALA A 301 4.86 -25.03 13.37
CA ALA A 301 4.44 -26.33 13.91
C ALA A 301 4.90 -26.54 15.36
N ASN A 302 6.15 -26.18 15.68
CA ASN A 302 6.79 -26.33 16.98
C ASN A 302 6.33 -25.29 18.01
N SER A 303 5.73 -24.18 17.57
CA SER A 303 5.09 -23.20 18.46
C SER A 303 3.89 -23.78 19.21
N LYS A 304 3.24 -24.81 18.64
CA LYS A 304 1.99 -25.43 19.13
C LYS A 304 0.78 -24.48 19.19
N HIS A 305 0.88 -23.27 18.62
CA HIS A 305 -0.25 -22.36 18.49
C HIS A 305 -1.02 -22.58 17.19
N PRO A 306 -2.34 -22.30 17.18
CA PRO A 306 -3.09 -22.18 15.94
C PRO A 306 -2.53 -21.07 15.05
N PHE A 307 -2.45 -21.30 13.74
CA PHE A 307 -1.95 -20.30 12.81
C PHE A 307 -2.71 -20.27 11.48
N LEU A 308 -2.83 -19.07 10.92
CA LEU A 308 -3.25 -18.82 9.54
C LEU A 308 -2.05 -18.32 8.75
N TRP A 309 -1.60 -19.10 7.77
CA TRP A 309 -0.41 -18.77 6.98
C TRP A 309 -0.76 -18.55 5.51
N ILE A 310 -0.38 -17.37 5.01
CA ILE A 310 -0.53 -17.01 3.59
C ILE A 310 0.75 -17.39 2.84
N VAL A 311 0.66 -18.45 2.05
CA VAL A 311 1.77 -19.01 1.26
C VAL A 311 1.46 -18.82 -0.22
N ARG A 312 1.95 -17.72 -0.80
CA ARG A 312 1.74 -17.44 -2.22
C ARG A 312 2.46 -18.49 -3.09
N PRO A 313 1.94 -18.81 -4.29
CA PRO A 313 2.63 -19.71 -5.22
C PRO A 313 4.05 -19.26 -5.58
N ASP A 314 4.28 -17.94 -5.58
CA ASP A 314 5.55 -17.28 -5.93
C ASP A 314 6.39 -16.88 -4.70
N VAL A 315 6.08 -17.39 -3.50
CA VAL A 315 6.83 -17.00 -2.28
C VAL A 315 8.25 -17.57 -2.24
N VAL A 316 8.55 -18.60 -3.03
CA VAL A 316 9.89 -19.18 -3.15
C VAL A 316 10.59 -18.62 -4.38
N MET A 317 11.85 -18.19 -4.21
CA MET A 317 12.65 -17.63 -5.31
C MET A 317 12.82 -18.63 -6.46
N GLY A 318 12.21 -18.31 -7.61
CA GLY A 318 12.37 -19.08 -8.85
C GLY A 318 11.69 -20.46 -8.88
N GLU A 319 11.00 -20.84 -7.81
CA GLU A 319 10.40 -22.17 -7.64
C GLU A 319 8.99 -22.06 -7.04
N SER A 320 8.24 -23.17 -7.07
CA SER A 320 6.95 -23.24 -6.36
C SER A 320 7.16 -23.51 -4.88
N ALA A 321 6.28 -22.97 -4.03
CA ALA A 321 6.28 -23.29 -2.61
C ALA A 321 5.88 -24.75 -2.37
N VAL A 322 6.80 -25.58 -1.86
CA VAL A 322 6.54 -26.99 -1.54
C VAL A 322 6.86 -27.26 -0.08
N LEU A 323 5.84 -27.63 0.69
CA LEU A 323 5.97 -28.03 2.09
C LEU A 323 5.86 -29.56 2.20
N PRO A 324 6.60 -30.19 3.15
CA PRO A 324 6.60 -31.64 3.33
C PRO A 324 5.22 -32.17 3.81
N GLU A 325 4.86 -33.40 3.44
CA GLU A 325 3.58 -34.02 3.83
C GLU A 325 3.48 -34.18 5.35
N GLU A 326 4.59 -34.50 6.00
CA GLU A 326 4.71 -34.64 7.44
C GLU A 326 4.35 -33.34 8.18
N PHE A 327 4.62 -32.19 7.57
CA PHE A 327 4.24 -30.90 8.14
C PHE A 327 2.72 -30.71 8.12
N PHE A 328 2.04 -31.05 7.02
CA PHE A 328 0.58 -30.96 6.94
C PHE A 328 -0.09 -31.89 7.96
N GLU A 329 0.42 -33.11 8.14
CA GLU A 329 -0.07 -34.03 9.16
C GLU A 329 0.14 -33.51 10.59
N GLU A 330 1.28 -32.88 10.88
CA GLU A 330 1.61 -32.32 12.19
C GLU A 330 0.69 -31.15 12.59
N VAL A 331 0.23 -30.36 11.62
CA VAL A 331 -0.53 -29.12 11.88
C VAL A 331 -2.01 -29.21 11.52
N LYS A 332 -2.51 -30.36 11.05
CA LYS A 332 -3.87 -30.52 10.49
C LYS A 332 -5.01 -30.02 11.39
N ASP A 333 -4.84 -30.03 12.71
CA ASP A 333 -5.83 -29.60 13.69
C ASP A 333 -5.79 -28.09 13.99
N ARG A 334 -4.65 -27.43 13.69
CA ARG A 334 -4.34 -26.06 14.17
C ARG A 334 -3.77 -25.10 13.11
N GLY A 335 -3.39 -25.58 11.94
CA GLY A 335 -2.92 -24.76 10.82
C GLY A 335 -4.00 -24.58 9.76
N PHE A 336 -4.13 -23.36 9.24
CA PHE A 336 -4.82 -23.09 7.99
C PHE A 336 -3.86 -22.40 7.03
N ILE A 337 -3.68 -22.99 5.85
CA ILE A 337 -2.72 -22.52 4.84
C ILE A 337 -3.50 -22.23 3.57
N THR A 338 -3.34 -21.03 3.04
CA THR A 338 -3.99 -20.62 1.79
C THR A 338 -3.10 -19.68 1.00
N SER A 339 -3.35 -19.54 -0.30
CA SER A 339 -2.54 -18.71 -1.18
C SER A 339 -2.76 -17.22 -0.96
N TRP A 340 -3.98 -16.83 -0.59
CA TRP A 340 -4.34 -15.45 -0.27
C TRP A 340 -5.61 -15.36 0.56
N CYS A 341 -5.79 -14.29 1.34
CA CYS A 341 -6.97 -14.08 2.19
C CYS A 341 -7.53 -12.66 2.05
N PRO A 342 -8.81 -12.42 2.40
CA PRO A 342 -9.35 -11.07 2.58
C PRO A 342 -8.72 -10.42 3.83
N LYS A 343 -7.50 -9.88 3.65
CA LYS A 343 -6.62 -9.44 4.74
C LYS A 343 -7.35 -8.54 5.73
N ASP A 344 -8.05 -7.50 5.28
CA ASP A 344 -8.73 -6.56 6.18
C ASP A 344 -9.75 -7.24 7.12
N ARG A 345 -10.44 -8.30 6.65
CA ARG A 345 -11.37 -9.10 7.47
C ARG A 345 -10.63 -9.99 8.46
N VAL A 346 -9.52 -10.60 8.05
CA VAL A 346 -8.65 -11.38 8.93
C VAL A 346 -8.05 -10.48 10.02
N LEU A 347 -7.57 -9.29 9.67
CA LEU A 347 -7.00 -8.33 10.61
C LEU A 347 -8.06 -7.81 11.61
N SER A 348 -9.29 -7.63 11.13
CA SER A 348 -10.41 -7.17 11.96
C SER A 348 -10.99 -8.25 12.88
N HIS A 349 -10.61 -9.53 12.71
CA HIS A 349 -11.02 -10.64 13.60
C HIS A 349 -10.42 -10.53 15.02
N GLY A 350 -9.56 -9.53 15.26
CA GLY A 350 -9.07 -9.17 16.58
C GLY A 350 -7.56 -9.20 16.64
N TRP A 351 -6.93 -8.22 15.98
CA TRP A 351 -5.48 -8.08 16.00
C TRP A 351 -4.94 -7.42 17.25
N GLY A 352 -3.72 -7.84 17.60
CA GLY A 352 -3.00 -7.42 18.80
C GLY A 352 -1.61 -6.87 18.50
N ILE A 353 -0.71 -7.63 17.88
CA ILE A 353 0.75 -7.32 17.84
C ILE A 353 1.44 -7.90 16.62
N GLY A 354 2.66 -7.41 16.33
CA GLY A 354 3.61 -8.02 15.38
C GLY A 354 5.02 -8.03 15.98
N VAL A 355 5.84 -9.00 15.59
CA VAL A 355 7.22 -9.18 16.06
C VAL A 355 8.13 -9.41 14.86
N GLU A 356 9.34 -8.85 14.91
CA GLU A 356 10.37 -9.07 13.89
C GLU A 356 11.01 -10.46 14.06
N VAL A 357 11.17 -11.18 12.96
CA VAL A 357 11.88 -12.45 12.93
C VAL A 357 13.32 -12.21 12.48
N ASN A 358 14.27 -12.92 13.10
CA ASN A 358 15.68 -12.84 12.75
C ASN A 358 15.89 -13.12 11.24
N PRO A 359 16.75 -12.37 10.54
CA PRO A 359 17.11 -12.65 9.15
C PRO A 359 17.58 -14.09 8.90
N ASN A 360 18.26 -14.70 9.87
CA ASN A 360 18.57 -16.13 9.86
C ASN A 360 17.39 -16.86 10.51
N VAL A 361 16.51 -17.39 9.67
CA VAL A 361 15.29 -18.06 10.11
C VAL A 361 15.62 -19.49 10.49
N TYR A 362 15.66 -19.77 11.80
CA TYR A 362 15.69 -21.12 12.35
C TYR A 362 14.35 -21.45 13.00
N HIS A 363 13.87 -22.67 12.82
CA HIS A 363 12.58 -23.10 13.35
C HIS A 363 12.47 -22.93 14.88
N ASP A 364 13.54 -23.17 15.62
CA ASP A 364 13.56 -22.98 17.08
C ASP A 364 13.37 -21.50 17.47
N ASP A 365 14.02 -20.59 16.74
CA ASP A 365 13.88 -19.14 16.96
C ASP A 365 12.46 -18.68 16.62
N VAL A 366 11.89 -19.14 15.49
CA VAL A 366 10.51 -18.85 15.10
C VAL A 366 9.53 -19.36 16.16
N ALA A 367 9.70 -20.59 16.65
CA ALA A 367 8.85 -21.17 17.68
C ALA A 367 8.94 -20.40 19.00
N ALA A 368 10.14 -20.00 19.43
CA ALA A 368 10.37 -19.22 20.64
C ALA A 368 9.76 -17.81 20.52
N LEU A 369 9.92 -17.15 19.37
CA LEU A 369 9.33 -15.84 19.09
C LEU A 369 7.81 -15.88 19.13
N VAL A 370 7.20 -16.90 18.51
CA VAL A 370 5.74 -17.07 18.54
C VAL A 370 5.26 -17.26 19.98
N LYS A 371 5.93 -18.10 20.78
CA LYS A 371 5.57 -18.30 22.18
C LYS A 371 5.71 -17.02 23.01
N GLU A 372 6.80 -16.28 22.87
CA GLU A 372 7.00 -15.00 23.57
C GLU A 372 5.96 -13.95 23.16
N MET A 373 5.59 -13.92 21.87
CA MET A 373 4.55 -13.05 21.36
C MET A 373 3.17 -13.40 21.96
N MET A 374 2.83 -14.68 22.01
CA MET A 374 1.50 -15.14 22.40
C MET A 374 1.30 -15.20 23.92
N GLU A 375 2.33 -15.59 24.66
CA GLU A 375 2.24 -15.94 26.10
C GLU A 375 3.11 -15.03 26.98
N GLY A 376 4.19 -14.48 26.42
CA GLY A 376 5.22 -13.75 27.14
C GLY A 376 4.82 -12.34 27.59
N GLU A 377 5.58 -11.81 28.54
CA GLU A 377 5.37 -10.47 29.09
C GLU A 377 5.63 -9.38 28.05
N ASN A 378 6.58 -9.57 27.13
CA ASN A 378 6.80 -8.59 26.07
C ASN A 378 5.64 -8.59 25.07
N GLY A 379 5.10 -9.76 24.72
CA GLY A 379 3.87 -9.89 23.92
C GLY A 379 2.70 -9.11 24.51
N LYS A 380 2.47 -9.24 25.83
CA LYS A 380 1.44 -8.47 26.56
C LYS A 380 1.67 -6.96 26.50
N LYS A 381 2.92 -6.50 26.70
CA LYS A 381 3.27 -5.07 26.61
C LYS A 381 3.07 -4.51 25.20
N MET A 382 3.49 -5.26 24.17
CA MET A 382 3.27 -4.89 22.77
C MET A 382 1.78 -4.77 22.46
N LYS A 383 0.97 -5.68 23.00
CA LYS A 383 -0.49 -5.71 22.77
C LYS A 383 -1.19 -4.50 23.37
N LYS A 384 -0.76 -4.10 24.56
CA LYS A 384 -1.25 -2.86 25.17
C LYS A 384 -0.91 -1.64 24.29
N LYS A 385 0.33 -1.50 23.84
CA LYS A 385 0.77 -0.41 22.95
C LYS A 385 0.00 -0.38 21.63
N ALA A 386 -0.23 -1.52 21.00
CA ALA A 386 -0.97 -1.59 19.75
C ALA A 386 -2.45 -1.19 19.92
N LEU A 387 -3.07 -1.52 21.06
CA LEU A 387 -4.41 -1.04 21.39
C LEU A 387 -4.45 0.49 21.60
N GLU A 388 -3.43 1.06 22.23
CA GLU A 388 -3.28 2.51 22.37
C GLU A 388 -3.15 3.20 20.99
N TRP A 389 -2.35 2.64 20.09
CA TRP A 389 -2.21 3.15 18.72
C TRP A 389 -3.48 2.99 17.90
N ARG A 390 -4.18 1.86 18.06
CA ARG A 390 -5.50 1.64 17.43
C ARG A 390 -6.46 2.73 17.87
N GLU A 391 -6.55 3.03 19.16
CA GLU A 391 -7.43 4.08 19.68
C GLU A 391 -7.11 5.45 19.07
N LYS A 392 -5.82 5.83 19.05
CA LYS A 392 -5.40 7.09 18.40
C LYS A 392 -5.79 7.15 16.93
N ALA A 393 -5.58 6.06 16.18
CA ALA A 393 -5.99 5.98 14.79
C ALA A 393 -7.51 6.09 14.61
N HIS A 394 -8.30 5.51 15.53
CA HIS A 394 -9.76 5.66 15.54
C HIS A 394 -10.19 7.10 15.77
N VAL A 395 -9.57 7.80 16.74
CA VAL A 395 -9.83 9.21 17.04
C VAL A 395 -9.44 10.11 15.87
N ALA A 396 -8.24 9.93 15.30
CA ALA A 396 -7.75 10.72 14.16
C ALA A 396 -8.68 10.61 12.93
N THR A 397 -9.26 9.44 12.72
CA THR A 397 -10.14 9.15 11.58
C THR A 397 -11.63 9.32 11.86
N ASP A 398 -12.03 9.68 13.09
CA ASP A 398 -13.43 9.95 13.42
C ASP A 398 -13.86 11.35 12.97
N VAL A 399 -15.18 11.60 12.93
CA VAL A 399 -15.69 12.93 12.59
C VAL A 399 -15.12 13.97 13.55
N GLY A 400 -14.41 14.96 13.02
CA GLY A 400 -13.70 15.98 13.80
C GLY A 400 -12.26 15.63 14.19
N GLY A 401 -11.79 14.41 13.90
CA GLY A 401 -10.40 13.99 14.09
C GLY A 401 -9.42 14.61 13.09
N SER A 402 -8.12 14.51 13.37
CA SER A 402 -7.03 15.11 12.57
C SER A 402 -7.08 14.69 11.09
N SER A 403 -7.07 13.39 10.81
CA SER A 403 -7.14 12.85 9.44
C SER A 403 -8.45 13.18 8.73
N TYR A 404 -9.58 13.17 9.47
CA TYR A 404 -10.89 13.54 8.91
C TYR A 404 -10.92 15.00 8.48
N ASN A 405 -10.45 15.91 9.35
CA ASN A 405 -10.39 17.34 9.05
C ASN A 405 -9.39 17.65 7.92
N ASN A 406 -8.25 16.95 7.89
CA ASN A 406 -7.29 17.08 6.79
C ASN A 406 -7.90 16.63 5.46
N PHE A 407 -8.75 15.59 5.47
CA PHE A 407 -9.48 15.17 4.27
C PHE A 407 -10.48 16.24 3.81
N ASP A 408 -11.29 16.79 4.71
CA ASP A 408 -12.24 17.85 4.34
C ASP A 408 -11.50 19.11 3.82
N ARG A 409 -10.39 19.51 4.46
CA ARG A 409 -9.52 20.60 3.99
C ARG A 409 -8.99 20.33 2.58
N PHE A 410 -8.53 19.11 2.31
CA PHE A 410 -8.07 18.70 0.98
C PHE A 410 -9.18 18.82 -0.07
N ILE A 411 -10.40 18.34 0.24
CA ILE A 411 -11.54 18.43 -0.66
C ILE A 411 -11.92 19.88 -0.95
N GLU A 412 -11.89 20.76 0.05
CA GLU A 412 -12.14 22.19 -0.11
C GLU A 412 -11.09 22.86 -1.01
N GLU A 413 -9.80 22.59 -0.78
CA GLU A 413 -8.72 23.14 -1.61
C GLU A 413 -8.88 22.70 -3.07
N VAL A 414 -9.05 21.40 -3.31
CA VAL A 414 -9.25 20.87 -4.67
C VAL A 414 -10.45 21.56 -5.33
N ARG A 415 -11.58 21.67 -4.65
CA ARG A 415 -12.78 22.34 -5.21
C ARG A 415 -12.54 23.83 -5.51
N SER A 416 -11.79 24.54 -4.67
CA SER A 416 -11.45 25.95 -4.91
C SER A 416 -10.61 26.15 -6.19
N ILE A 417 -9.67 25.24 -6.45
CA ILE A 417 -8.84 25.26 -7.66
C ILE A 417 -9.71 25.04 -8.91
N SER A 418 -10.75 24.19 -8.82
CA SER A 418 -11.69 23.93 -9.92
C SER A 418 -12.48 25.18 -10.29
N VAL A 419 -12.93 25.95 -9.30
CA VAL A 419 -13.70 27.17 -9.51
C VAL A 419 -12.84 28.24 -10.19
N SER A 420 -11.62 28.47 -9.70
CA SER A 420 -10.69 29.46 -10.25
C SER A 420 -10.24 29.17 -11.69
N ARG A 421 -10.36 27.92 -12.16
CA ARG A 421 -10.07 27.53 -13.55
C ARG A 421 -11.22 27.73 -14.52
N ARG A 422 -12.44 27.86 -14.00
CA ARG A 422 -13.67 28.02 -14.79
C ARG A 422 -14.10 29.48 -14.92
N ALA A 423 -13.68 30.33 -13.98
CA ALA A 423 -13.76 31.78 -14.07
C ALA A 423 -12.66 32.31 -15.01
#